data_AF-A0A1I5RUW3-F1
#
_entry.id   AF-A0A1I5RUW3-F1
#
_cell.length_a   1.000
_cell.length_b   1.000
_cell.length_c   1.000
_cell.angle_alpha   90.00
_cell.angle_beta   90.00
_cell.angle_gamma   90.00
#
_symmetry.space_group_name_H-M   'P 1'
#
loop_
_entity.id
_entity.type
_entity.pdbx_description
1 polymer ?
#
loop_
_entity_poly.entity_id
_entity_poly.type
_entity_poly.pdbx_seq_one_letter_code
_entity_poly.pdbx_strand_id
1 'polypeptide(L)'
;MRLADPAASTDRHEVVAAIESDLSAEGIAVSPDGRLVATVNMRGTALPPQSARFQREASISLMRLDPATGGIAKIADYPFEGSLPEGGTFDRTGDHFLATVFQGHDGAGPEAGAGLEMFRVVKGDRPALERIGRIPLPHGAHHVDLAG
;
A
#
# COMPACT_ATOMS: atom_id res chain seq x y z
N MET A 1 5.69 2.44 24.12
CA MET A 1 5.98 1.16 23.44
C MET A 1 6.85 0.32 24.37
N ARG A 2 6.31 -0.77 24.93
CA ARG A 2 7.15 -1.77 25.64
C ARG A 2 7.69 -2.71 24.58
N LEU A 3 8.98 -2.60 24.31
CA LEU A 3 9.70 -3.65 23.60
C LEU A 3 9.69 -4.89 24.52
N ALA A 4 9.39 -6.06 23.97
CA ALA A 4 9.50 -7.31 24.71
C ALA A 4 10.96 -7.48 25.18
N ASP A 5 11.16 -7.89 26.43
CA ASP A 5 12.48 -8.24 26.94
C ASP A 5 12.88 -9.59 26.32
N PRO A 6 13.91 -9.62 25.45
CA PRO A 6 14.35 -10.85 24.79
C PRO A 6 14.82 -11.93 25.77
N ALA A 7 15.18 -11.55 26.99
CA ALA A 7 15.64 -12.47 28.04
C ALA A 7 14.50 -13.02 28.91
N ALA A 8 13.31 -12.39 28.87
CA ALA A 8 12.15 -12.79 29.69
C ALA A 8 11.13 -13.66 28.93
N SER A 9 11.28 -13.79 27.61
CA SER A 9 10.31 -14.46 26.75
C SER A 9 10.80 -15.84 26.32
N THR A 10 10.00 -16.88 26.59
CA THR A 10 10.12 -18.17 25.88
C THR A 10 9.47 -18.14 24.50
N ASP A 11 8.76 -17.06 24.16
CA ASP A 11 8.08 -16.89 22.88
C ASP A 11 9.11 -16.67 21.79
N ARG A 12 9.06 -17.53 20.77
CA ARG A 12 9.92 -17.43 19.60
C ARG A 12 9.18 -16.63 18.54
N HIS A 13 9.87 -15.69 17.92
CA HIS A 13 9.42 -15.11 16.67
C HIS A 13 9.57 -16.17 15.60
N GLU A 14 8.45 -16.59 15.01
CA GLU A 14 8.43 -17.56 13.92
C GLU A 14 7.67 -17.00 12.72
N VAL A 15 8.05 -17.45 11.52
CA VAL A 15 7.33 -17.10 10.30
C VAL A 15 6.14 -18.05 10.18
N VAL A 16 4.95 -17.53 10.48
CA VAL A 16 3.69 -18.30 10.43
C VAL A 16 3.13 -18.42 9.01
N ALA A 17 3.40 -17.42 8.15
CA ALA A 17 2.97 -17.40 6.77
C ALA A 17 3.83 -16.45 5.93
N ALA A 18 3.83 -16.66 4.62
CA ALA A 18 4.43 -15.78 3.63
C ALA A 18 3.52 -15.70 2.40
N ILE A 19 3.43 -14.53 1.80
CA ILE A 19 2.70 -14.30 0.56
C ILE A 19 3.44 -13.26 -0.28
N GLU A 20 3.41 -13.43 -1.60
CA GLU A 20 4.02 -12.47 -2.51
C GLU A 20 3.09 -11.27 -2.75
N SER A 21 3.63 -10.06 -2.63
CA SER A 21 3.01 -8.83 -3.15
C SER A 21 3.31 -8.68 -4.65
N ASP A 22 3.08 -7.49 -5.21
CA ASP A 22 3.58 -7.12 -6.53
C ASP A 22 5.04 -6.65 -6.48
N LEU A 23 5.59 -6.27 -7.64
CA LEU A 23 6.99 -5.92 -7.85
C LEU A 23 7.38 -4.61 -7.14
N SER A 24 8.52 -4.64 -6.44
CA SER A 24 9.11 -3.48 -5.77
C SER A 24 8.17 -2.87 -4.72
N ALA A 25 7.74 -3.70 -3.77
CA ALA A 25 6.98 -3.25 -2.60
C ALA A 25 7.87 -2.37 -1.70
N GLU A 26 7.37 -1.20 -1.32
CA GLU A 26 8.10 -0.22 -0.49
C GLU A 26 7.33 0.07 0.82
N GLY A 27 6.01 0.21 0.73
CA GLY A 27 5.14 0.51 1.87
C GLY A 27 4.28 -0.69 2.27
N ILE A 28 3.98 -0.79 3.57
CA ILE A 28 3.03 -1.77 4.12
C ILE A 28 2.14 -1.10 5.17
N ALA A 29 0.85 -1.43 5.16
CA ALA A 29 -0.10 -1.02 6.18
C ALA A 29 -1.06 -2.16 6.53
N VAL A 30 -1.51 -2.18 7.78
CA VAL A 30 -2.56 -3.08 8.28
C VAL A 30 -3.81 -2.27 8.59
N SER A 31 -4.98 -2.76 8.22
CA SER A 31 -6.25 -2.09 8.53
C SER A 31 -6.49 -2.03 10.05
N PRO A 32 -7.27 -1.05 10.55
CA PRO A 32 -7.52 -0.90 11.99
C PRO A 32 -8.13 -2.13 12.68
N ASP A 33 -8.89 -2.95 11.94
CA ASP A 33 -9.48 -4.19 12.43
C ASP A 33 -8.54 -5.41 12.36
N GLY A 34 -7.32 -5.23 11.83
CA GLY A 34 -6.32 -6.28 11.69
C GLY A 34 -6.62 -7.32 10.63
N ARG A 35 -7.57 -7.07 9.71
CA ARG A 35 -8.04 -8.07 8.74
C ARG A 35 -7.53 -7.88 7.32
N LEU A 36 -7.00 -6.71 6.99
CA LEU A 36 -6.42 -6.42 5.69
C LEU A 36 -4.99 -5.95 5.84
N VAL A 37 -4.16 -6.33 4.88
CA VAL A 37 -2.81 -5.80 4.68
C VAL A 37 -2.77 -5.23 3.27
N ALA A 38 -2.15 -4.07 3.13
CA ALA A 38 -1.91 -3.46 1.83
C ALA A 38 -0.41 -3.19 1.67
N THR A 39 0.16 -3.53 0.52
CA THR A 39 1.48 -3.06 0.13
C THR A 39 1.39 -2.07 -1.02
N VAL A 40 2.22 -1.03 -0.97
CA VAL A 40 2.39 -0.07 -2.08
C VAL A 40 3.59 -0.52 -2.88
N ASN A 41 3.37 -0.83 -4.16
CA ASN A 41 4.41 -1.40 -5.02
C ASN A 41 4.71 -0.48 -6.19
N MET A 42 5.97 -0.04 -6.26
CA MET A 42 6.46 0.94 -7.22
C MET A 42 6.56 0.38 -8.65
N ARG A 43 6.72 -0.94 -8.80
CA ARG A 43 6.97 -1.59 -10.10
C ARG A 43 8.11 -0.92 -10.87
N GLY A 44 7.92 -0.65 -12.17
CA GLY A 44 8.90 -0.01 -13.05
C GLY A 44 8.71 1.50 -13.19
N THR A 45 7.95 2.15 -12.31
CA THR A 45 7.50 3.55 -12.49
C THR A 45 8.59 4.60 -12.39
N ALA A 46 9.75 4.24 -11.82
CA ALA A 46 10.94 5.08 -11.74
C ALA A 46 11.84 5.01 -12.99
N LEU A 47 11.61 4.02 -13.85
CA LEU A 47 12.53 3.72 -14.94
C LEU A 47 12.32 4.69 -16.12
N PRO A 48 13.34 4.93 -16.95
CA PRO A 48 13.18 5.71 -18.17
C PRO A 48 12.10 5.10 -19.09
N PRO A 49 11.24 5.90 -19.76
CA PRO A 49 10.16 5.40 -20.60
C PRO A 49 10.60 4.45 -21.74
N GLN A 50 11.86 4.53 -22.17
CA GLN A 50 12.44 3.67 -23.21
C GLN A 50 12.87 2.29 -22.68
N SER A 51 12.88 2.09 -21.36
CA SER A 51 13.22 0.82 -20.74
C SER A 51 12.12 -0.20 -21.00
N ALA A 52 12.49 -1.42 -21.41
CA ALA A 52 11.54 -2.54 -21.54
C ALA A 52 10.87 -2.94 -20.21
N ARG A 53 11.41 -2.46 -19.08
CA ARG A 53 10.88 -2.69 -17.73
C ARG A 53 10.00 -1.55 -17.24
N PHE A 54 9.89 -0.45 -17.99
CA PHE A 54 9.08 0.70 -17.60
C PHE A 54 7.61 0.33 -17.53
N GLN A 55 6.96 0.83 -16.49
CA GLN A 55 5.52 0.70 -16.28
C GLN A 55 5.01 2.04 -15.79
N ARG A 56 3.95 2.58 -16.42
CA ARG A 56 3.33 3.83 -15.94
C ARG A 56 2.57 3.64 -14.65
N GLU A 57 2.06 2.43 -14.42
CA GLU A 57 1.24 2.10 -13.28
C GLU A 57 2.07 1.44 -12.19
N ALA A 58 1.90 1.95 -10.98
CA ALA A 58 2.22 1.26 -9.75
C ALA A 58 1.08 0.28 -9.40
N SER A 59 1.12 -0.32 -8.21
CA SER A 59 0.01 -1.11 -7.70
C SER A 59 -0.11 -1.07 -6.19
N ILE A 60 -1.33 -1.36 -5.71
CA ILE A 60 -1.56 -1.79 -4.34
C ILE A 60 -1.84 -3.28 -4.34
N SER A 61 -1.05 -4.08 -3.64
CA SER A 61 -1.45 -5.46 -3.35
C SER A 61 -2.29 -5.46 -2.09
N LEU A 62 -3.53 -5.96 -2.18
CA LEU A 62 -4.39 -6.17 -1.01
C LEU A 62 -4.35 -7.64 -0.62
N MET A 63 -4.17 -7.90 0.67
CA MET A 63 -4.20 -9.23 1.26
C MET A 63 -5.21 -9.26 2.42
N ARG A 64 -5.80 -10.44 2.64
CA ARG A 64 -6.53 -10.75 3.87
C ARG A 64 -5.56 -11.31 4.90
N LEU A 65 -5.66 -10.82 6.12
CA LEU A 65 -4.99 -11.36 7.31
C LEU A 65 -6.04 -11.98 8.24
N ASP A 66 -5.76 -13.19 8.71
CA ASP A 66 -6.48 -13.80 9.83
C ASP A 66 -5.77 -13.41 11.13
N PRO A 67 -6.36 -12.54 11.97
CA PRO A 67 -5.73 -12.08 13.19
C PRO A 67 -5.61 -13.17 14.27
N ALA A 68 -6.35 -14.29 14.14
CA ALA A 68 -6.28 -15.39 15.10
C ALA A 68 -5.13 -16.36 14.79
N THR A 69 -4.83 -16.59 13.52
CA THR A 69 -3.83 -17.57 13.08
C THR A 69 -2.58 -16.96 12.48
N GLY A 70 -2.62 -15.69 12.09
CA GLY A 70 -1.58 -15.04 11.27
C GLY A 70 -1.58 -15.48 9.81
N GLY A 71 -2.54 -16.32 9.40
CA GLY A 71 -2.70 -16.74 8.01
C GLY A 71 -2.95 -15.53 7.10
N ILE A 72 -2.27 -15.50 5.94
CA ILE A 72 -2.37 -14.39 4.99
C ILE A 72 -2.64 -14.91 3.58
N ALA A 73 -3.51 -14.24 2.84
CA ALA A 73 -3.83 -14.59 1.46
C ALA A 73 -4.00 -13.34 0.59
N LYS A 74 -3.40 -13.35 -0.60
CA LYS A 74 -3.55 -12.25 -1.56
C LYS A 74 -4.98 -12.23 -2.11
N ILE A 75 -5.56 -11.04 -2.17
CA ILE A 75 -6.88 -10.80 -2.77
C ILE A 75 -6.69 -10.38 -4.24
N ALA A 76 -5.96 -9.29 -4.48
CA ALA A 76 -5.70 -8.75 -5.82
C ALA A 76 -4.60 -7.67 -5.80
N ASP A 77 -4.10 -7.33 -6.98
CA ASP A 77 -3.31 -6.13 -7.23
C ASP A 77 -4.18 -5.07 -7.92
N TYR A 78 -4.14 -3.84 -7.43
CA TYR A 78 -4.93 -2.70 -7.93
C TYR A 78 -3.97 -1.70 -8.58
N PRO A 79 -3.94 -1.59 -9.92
CA PRO A 79 -3.06 -0.65 -10.60
C PRO A 79 -3.53 0.79 -10.40
N PHE A 80 -2.57 1.72 -10.37
CA PHE A 80 -2.83 3.16 -10.43
C PHE A 80 -1.65 3.88 -11.08
N GLU A 81 -1.93 4.94 -11.83
CA GLU A 81 -0.90 5.71 -12.51
C GLU A 81 -0.15 6.63 -11.54
N GLY A 82 1.18 6.60 -11.55
CA GLY A 82 2.00 7.45 -10.70
C GLY A 82 3.44 6.98 -10.72
N SER A 83 4.36 7.86 -10.34
CA SER A 83 5.78 7.51 -10.24
C SER A 83 6.24 7.56 -8.79
N LEU A 84 7.07 6.58 -8.43
CA LEU A 84 7.68 6.43 -7.10
C LEU A 84 6.67 6.46 -5.92
N PRO A 85 5.58 5.68 -5.95
CA PRO A 85 4.75 5.54 -4.75
C PRO A 85 5.43 4.62 -3.75
N GLU A 86 5.57 5.08 -2.50
CA GLU A 86 6.36 4.38 -1.49
C GLU A 86 5.59 4.15 -0.18
N GLY A 87 4.82 5.12 0.29
CA GLY A 87 4.01 5.01 1.50
C GLY A 87 2.53 4.79 1.22
N GLY A 88 1.84 4.17 2.17
CA GLY A 88 0.38 4.12 2.18
C GLY A 88 -0.16 3.78 3.57
N THR A 89 -1.42 4.13 3.81
CA THR A 89 -2.09 3.90 5.10
C THR A 89 -3.59 3.71 4.93
N PHE A 90 -4.19 2.91 5.79
CA PHE A 90 -5.66 2.88 5.94
C PHE A 90 -6.10 4.08 6.78
N ASP A 91 -7.29 4.62 6.54
CA ASP A 91 -7.89 5.60 7.44
C ASP A 91 -8.35 4.96 8.77
N ARG A 92 -8.73 5.78 9.77
CA ARG A 92 -9.07 5.28 11.11
C ARG A 92 -10.30 4.36 11.11
N THR A 93 -11.19 4.49 10.13
CA THR A 93 -12.40 3.67 10.02
C THR A 93 -12.18 2.41 9.17
N GLY A 94 -11.04 2.31 8.48
CA GLY A 94 -10.76 1.28 7.49
C GLY A 94 -11.69 1.36 6.27
N ASP A 95 -12.32 2.51 6.02
CA ASP A 95 -13.16 2.74 4.84
C ASP A 95 -12.34 3.22 3.64
N HIS A 96 -11.13 3.74 3.89
CA HIS A 96 -10.24 4.21 2.84
C HIS A 96 -8.82 3.69 3.00
N PHE A 97 -8.15 3.56 1.85
CA PHE A 97 -6.72 3.38 1.76
C PHE A 97 -6.12 4.52 0.94
N LEU A 98 -5.02 5.08 1.43
CA LEU A 98 -4.29 6.18 0.82
C LEU A 98 -2.93 5.66 0.37
N ALA A 99 -2.54 5.95 -0.86
CA ALA A 99 -1.19 5.67 -1.37
C ALA A 99 -0.53 6.97 -1.80
N THR A 100 0.71 7.17 -1.38
CA THR A 100 1.50 8.32 -1.84
C THR A 100 1.86 8.18 -3.31
N VAL A 101 1.94 9.31 -4.01
CA VAL A 101 2.45 9.43 -5.37
C VAL A 101 3.43 10.58 -5.37
N PHE A 102 4.72 10.28 -5.51
CA PHE A 102 5.78 11.28 -5.50
C PHE A 102 5.61 12.30 -6.62
N GLN A 103 5.29 11.82 -7.83
CA GLN A 103 5.08 12.65 -9.01
C GLN A 103 4.19 11.97 -10.06
N GLY A 104 3.60 12.79 -10.93
CA GLY A 104 3.01 12.31 -12.18
C GLY A 104 4.07 12.03 -13.23
N HIS A 105 3.74 11.19 -14.20
CA HIS A 105 4.58 11.00 -15.39
C HIS A 105 4.52 12.21 -16.33
N ASP A 106 5.46 12.30 -17.27
CA ASP A 106 5.40 13.31 -18.32
C ASP A 106 4.05 13.30 -19.05
N GLY A 107 3.47 14.49 -19.23
CA GLY A 107 2.15 14.68 -19.82
C GLY A 107 0.96 14.41 -18.88
N ALA A 108 1.19 14.06 -17.62
CA ALA A 108 0.13 13.90 -16.63
C ALA A 108 -0.60 15.23 -16.40
N GLY A 109 -1.93 15.19 -16.45
CA GLY A 109 -2.78 16.30 -16.02
C GLY A 109 -2.80 16.43 -14.48
N PRO A 110 -3.42 17.49 -13.94
CA PRO A 110 -3.50 17.73 -12.50
C PRO A 110 -4.02 16.53 -11.69
N GLU A 111 -4.98 15.78 -12.23
CA GLU A 111 -5.60 14.61 -11.61
C GLU A 111 -4.69 13.37 -11.53
N ALA A 112 -3.56 13.39 -12.25
CA ALA A 112 -2.56 12.30 -12.30
C ALA A 112 -1.16 12.77 -11.85
N GLY A 113 -1.06 13.94 -11.22
CA GLY A 113 0.16 14.52 -10.68
C GLY A 113 0.59 13.93 -9.32
N ALA A 114 1.50 14.60 -8.62
CA ALA A 114 1.86 14.22 -7.24
C ALA A 114 0.65 14.30 -6.31
N GLY A 115 0.58 13.44 -5.29
CA GLY A 115 -0.58 13.41 -4.41
C GLY A 115 -0.73 12.18 -3.54
N LEU A 116 -1.92 12.06 -2.96
CA LEU A 116 -2.41 10.83 -2.35
C LEU A 116 -3.45 10.22 -3.27
N GLU A 117 -3.13 9.07 -3.86
CA GLU A 117 -4.12 8.25 -4.52
C GLU A 117 -5.07 7.65 -3.47
N MET A 118 -6.36 7.80 -3.69
CA MET A 118 -7.40 7.41 -2.75
C MET A 118 -8.17 6.21 -3.26
N PHE A 119 -8.35 5.23 -2.39
CA PHE A 119 -9.19 4.07 -2.61
C PHE A 119 -10.23 3.97 -1.51
N ARG A 120 -11.47 3.69 -1.89
CA ARG A 120 -12.50 3.18 -0.98
C ARG A 120 -12.28 1.68 -0.77
N VAL A 121 -12.30 1.25 0.48
CA VAL A 121 -12.28 -0.16 0.87
C VAL A 121 -13.71 -0.68 0.80
N VAL A 122 -14.00 -1.50 -0.21
CA VAL A 122 -15.26 -2.24 -0.29
C VAL A 122 -15.20 -3.37 0.73
N LYS A 123 -16.07 -3.32 1.75
CA LYS A 123 -16.12 -4.29 2.85
C LYS A 123 -16.98 -5.51 2.50
N GLY A 124 -16.73 -6.64 3.17
CA GLY A 124 -17.52 -7.88 3.05
C GLY A 124 -16.66 -9.12 2.87
N ASP A 125 -17.28 -10.21 2.39
CA ASP A 125 -16.61 -11.51 2.21
C ASP A 125 -15.50 -11.47 1.16
N ARG A 126 -15.62 -10.57 0.18
CA ARG A 126 -14.62 -10.32 -0.86
C ARG A 126 -14.26 -8.84 -0.85
N PRO A 127 -13.41 -8.40 0.11
CA PRO A 127 -13.04 -7.02 0.21
C PRO A 127 -12.21 -6.60 -1.00
N ALA A 128 -12.32 -5.34 -1.39
CA ALA A 128 -11.65 -4.82 -2.57
C ALA A 128 -11.29 -3.34 -2.41
N LEU A 129 -10.43 -2.83 -3.30
CA LEU A 129 -10.16 -1.41 -3.41
C LEU A 129 -10.86 -0.85 -4.65
N GLU A 130 -11.58 0.24 -4.46
CA GLU A 130 -12.16 1.02 -5.54
C GLU A 130 -11.50 2.39 -5.56
N ARG A 131 -10.84 2.72 -6.67
CA ARG A 131 -10.19 4.02 -6.86
C ARG A 131 -11.25 5.13 -6.88
N ILE A 132 -11.10 6.13 -6.01
CA ILE A 132 -12.06 7.24 -5.88
C ILE A 132 -11.47 8.61 -6.24
N GLY A 133 -10.17 8.70 -6.49
CA GLY A 133 -9.53 9.91 -6.99
C GLY A 133 -8.17 10.17 -6.34
N ARG A 134 -7.68 11.40 -6.47
CA ARG A 134 -6.39 11.83 -5.94
C ARG A 134 -6.56 13.14 -5.17
N ILE A 135 -5.89 13.25 -4.02
CA ILE A 135 -5.68 14.52 -3.34
C ILE A 135 -4.36 15.09 -3.86
N PRO A 136 -4.36 16.22 -4.59
CA PRO A 136 -3.13 16.81 -5.09
C PRO A 136 -2.25 17.27 -3.93
N LEU A 137 -0.95 16.96 -4.03
CA LEU A 137 0.09 17.45 -3.13
C LEU A 137 1.24 18.01 -3.96
N PRO A 138 2.15 18.77 -3.34
CA PRO A 138 3.43 19.06 -3.97
C PRO A 138 4.16 17.77 -4.34
N HIS A 139 5.08 17.91 -5.29
CA HIS A 139 6.10 16.91 -5.59
C HIS A 139 6.81 16.46 -4.30
N GLY A 140 7.03 15.15 -4.15
CA GLY A 140 7.81 14.64 -3.02
C GLY A 140 7.06 13.82 -1.98
N ALA A 141 5.76 13.54 -2.15
CA ALA A 141 5.03 12.74 -1.18
C ALA A 141 5.54 11.28 -1.17
N HIS A 142 6.18 10.87 -0.06
CA HIS A 142 6.72 9.52 0.15
C HIS A 142 6.10 8.78 1.34
N HIS A 143 5.60 9.52 2.32
CA HIS A 143 5.00 8.95 3.52
C HIS A 143 3.68 9.67 3.85
N VAL A 144 2.72 8.90 4.34
CA VAL A 144 1.45 9.38 4.84
C VAL A 144 1.10 8.57 6.08
N ASP A 145 0.66 9.27 7.13
CA ASP A 145 0.13 8.66 8.33
C ASP A 145 -1.03 9.51 8.86
N LEU A 146 -1.86 8.91 9.69
CA LEU A 146 -2.93 9.60 10.37
C LEU A 146 -2.40 10.22 11.65
N ALA A 147 -2.69 11.50 11.88
CA ALA A 147 -2.43 12.10 13.18
C ALA A 147 -3.18 11.32 14.28
N GLY A 148 -2.50 11.03 15.39
CA GLY A 148 -3.09 10.36 16.56
C GLY A 148 -4.19 11.16 17.24
#